data_AF-K4IFS8-F1
#
_entry.id   AF-K4IFS8-F1
#
_cell.length_a   1.000
_cell.length_b   1.000
_cell.length_c   1.000
_cell.angle_alpha   90.00
_cell.angle_beta   90.00
_cell.angle_gamma   90.00
#
_symmetry.space_group_name_H-M   'P 1'
#
loop_
_entity.id
_entity.type
_entity.pdbx_description
1 polymer ?
#
loop_
_entity_poly.entity_id
_entity_poly.type
_entity_poly.pdbx_seq_one_letter_code
_entity_poly.pdbx_strand_id
1 'polypeptide(L)'
;METKYKKRICPYSGEEFIPKRRNQIYVNSSYRIAHNNNKSHEKRKYTSVVNKKLAKNYDILWKLVNDEKKSIVHKEYLSGAGFLFNLYTTAYKTEEGNIVYEVYGFKYYQTDINNYKIIKSE
;
A
#
# COMPACT_ATOMS: atom_id res chain seq x y z
N MET A 1 -11.49 41.71 -29.37
CA MET A 1 -10.84 40.45 -29.76
C MET A 1 -11.68 39.30 -29.22
N GLU A 2 -12.39 38.58 -30.08
CA GLU A 2 -13.18 37.42 -29.69
C GLU A 2 -12.25 36.28 -29.25
N THR A 3 -12.45 35.77 -28.04
CA THR A 3 -11.66 34.66 -27.51
C THR A 3 -12.11 33.35 -28.16
N LYS A 4 -11.20 32.70 -28.90
CA LYS A 4 -11.41 31.42 -29.61
C LYS A 4 -11.91 30.27 -28.73
N TYR A 5 -11.79 30.40 -27.40
CA TYR A 5 -12.12 29.35 -26.45
C TYR A 5 -13.06 29.85 -25.36
N LYS A 6 -14.00 28.99 -24.97
CA LYS A 6 -14.91 29.22 -23.84
C LYS A 6 -14.13 29.25 -22.53
N LYS A 7 -14.64 30.03 -21.57
CA LYS A 7 -14.14 30.05 -20.20
C LYS A 7 -14.22 28.66 -19.55
N ARG A 8 -13.28 28.39 -18.65
CA ARG A 8 -13.18 27.14 -17.88
C ARG A 8 -12.85 27.45 -16.44
N ILE A 9 -13.23 26.56 -15.54
CA ILE A 9 -12.87 26.64 -14.12
C ILE A 9 -11.63 25.77 -13.91
N CYS A 10 -10.61 26.32 -13.26
CA CYS A 10 -9.42 25.57 -12.90
C CYS A 10 -9.72 24.57 -11.76
N PRO A 11 -9.44 23.27 -11.91
CA PRO A 11 -9.71 22.28 -10.85
C PRO A 11 -8.90 22.47 -9.57
N TYR A 12 -7.82 23.25 -9.62
CA TYR A 12 -6.95 23.51 -8.48
C TYR A 12 -7.36 24.74 -7.67
N SER A 13 -7.47 25.88 -8.35
CA SER A 13 -7.74 27.18 -7.70
C SER A 13 -9.21 27.56 -7.66
N GLY A 14 -10.07 26.90 -8.45
CA GLY A 14 -11.47 27.31 -8.64
C GLY A 14 -11.64 28.58 -9.47
N GLU A 15 -10.55 29.19 -9.95
CA GLU A 15 -10.59 30.40 -10.77
C GLU A 15 -11.15 30.13 -12.16
N GLU A 16 -12.00 31.03 -12.65
CA GLU A 16 -12.45 31.03 -14.04
C GLU A 16 -11.37 31.67 -14.93
N PHE A 17 -10.98 30.99 -16.01
CA PHE A 17 -9.96 31.48 -16.94
C PHE A 17 -10.31 31.17 -18.40
N ILE A 18 -9.74 31.94 -19.32
CA ILE A 18 -9.83 31.69 -20.75
C ILE A 18 -8.58 30.89 -21.17
N PRO A 19 -8.72 29.65 -21.64
CA PRO A 19 -7.58 28.83 -22.01
C PRO A 19 -6.89 29.39 -23.27
N LYS A 20 -5.55 29.32 -23.31
CA LYS A 20 -4.75 29.72 -24.49
C LYS A 20 -4.67 28.60 -25.54
N ARG A 21 -4.86 27.35 -25.11
CA ARG A 21 -4.83 26.14 -25.95
C ARG A 21 -6.03 25.25 -25.62
N ARG A 22 -6.52 24.48 -26.61
CA ARG A 22 -7.72 23.63 -26.49
C ARG A 22 -7.70 22.68 -25.28
N ASN A 23 -6.54 22.12 -24.95
CA ASN A 23 -6.33 21.15 -23.87
C ASN A 23 -5.80 21.79 -22.57
N GLN A 24 -5.86 23.11 -22.43
CA GLN A 24 -5.50 23.76 -21.16
C GLN A 24 -6.62 23.59 -20.15
N ILE A 25 -6.30 22.90 -19.06
CA ILE A 25 -7.21 22.58 -17.95
C ILE A 25 -6.93 23.48 -16.74
N TYR A 26 -5.69 23.96 -16.59
CA TYR A 26 -5.25 24.77 -15.46
C TYR A 26 -4.88 26.17 -15.93
N VAL A 27 -5.02 27.16 -15.04
CA VAL A 27 -4.63 28.57 -15.31
C VAL A 27 -3.17 28.63 -15.79
N ASN A 28 -2.28 27.91 -15.12
CA ASN A 28 -0.86 27.83 -15.45
C ASN A 28 -0.27 26.44 -15.10
N SER A 29 1.01 26.24 -15.44
CA SER A 29 1.73 24.97 -15.17
C SER A 29 1.93 24.70 -13.68
N SER A 30 2.13 25.74 -12.86
CA SER A 30 2.30 25.62 -11.41
C SER A 30 1.06 25.01 -10.75
N TYR A 31 -0.14 25.50 -11.09
CA TYR A 31 -1.40 24.98 -10.57
C TYR A 31 -1.63 23.51 -10.93
N ARG A 32 -1.24 23.11 -12.15
CA ARG A 32 -1.27 21.69 -12.55
C ARG A 32 -0.36 20.83 -11.67
N ILE A 33 0.87 21.29 -11.42
CA ILE A 33 1.86 20.57 -10.61
C ILE A 33 1.34 20.45 -9.16
N ALA A 34 0.91 21.56 -8.58
CA ALA A 34 0.40 21.59 -7.21
C ALA A 34 -0.83 20.67 -7.03
N HIS A 35 -1.78 20.70 -7.96
CA HIS A 35 -2.92 19.79 -7.96
C HIS A 35 -2.52 18.31 -8.01
N ASN A 36 -1.60 17.95 -8.91
CA ASN A 36 -1.12 16.57 -9.03
C ASN A 36 -0.32 16.13 -7.80
N ASN A 37 0.47 17.03 -7.21
CA ASN A 37 1.20 16.78 -5.96
C ASN A 37 0.26 16.55 -4.79
N ASN A 38 -0.78 17.38 -4.65
CA ASN A 38 -1.82 17.20 -3.62
C ASN A 38 -2.55 15.85 -3.80
N LYS A 39 -2.97 15.53 -5.04
CA LYS A 39 -3.61 14.23 -5.33
C LYS A 39 -2.70 13.05 -4.98
N SER A 40 -1.41 13.16 -5.29
CA SER A 40 -0.41 12.12 -4.97
C SER A 40 -0.10 12.04 -3.48
N HIS A 41 -0.11 13.18 -2.78
CA HIS A 41 0.04 13.26 -1.33
C HIS A 41 -1.12 12.56 -0.62
N GLU A 42 -2.37 12.88 -0.98
CA GLU A 42 -3.55 12.27 -0.36
C GLU A 42 -3.58 10.75 -0.58
N LYS A 43 -3.27 10.29 -1.80
CA LYS A 43 -3.16 8.85 -2.08
C LYS A 43 -2.10 8.19 -1.18
N ARG A 44 -0.89 8.76 -1.08
CA ARG A 44 0.18 8.23 -0.23
C ARG A 44 -0.19 8.27 1.25
N LYS A 45 -0.83 9.34 1.71
CA LYS A 45 -1.28 9.50 3.09
C LYS A 45 -2.27 8.40 3.45
N TYR A 46 -3.28 8.19 2.60
CA TYR A 46 -4.29 7.15 2.79
C TYR A 46 -3.66 5.75 2.86
N THR A 47 -2.79 5.40 1.92
CA THR A 47 -2.16 4.06 1.90
C THR A 47 -1.07 3.88 2.96
N SER A 48 -0.47 4.95 3.47
CA SER A 48 0.63 4.88 4.44
C SER A 48 0.25 4.16 5.73
N VAL A 49 -1.01 4.24 6.18
CA VAL A 49 -1.47 3.61 7.41
C VAL A 49 -1.40 2.09 7.29
N VAL A 50 -1.86 1.54 6.17
CA VAL A 50 -1.82 0.10 5.90
C VAL A 50 -0.40 -0.36 5.63
N ASN A 51 0.35 0.40 4.81
CA ASN A 51 1.74 0.07 4.48
C ASN A 51 2.66 0.04 5.70
N LYS A 52 2.49 0.95 6.67
CA LYS A 52 3.25 0.92 7.94
C LYS A 52 2.98 -0.35 8.73
N LYS A 53 1.74 -0.83 8.76
CA LYS A 53 1.36 -2.07 9.44
C LYS A 53 1.91 -3.31 8.71
N LEU A 54 1.88 -3.32 7.38
CA LEU A 54 2.50 -4.38 6.57
C LEU A 54 4.03 -4.41 6.76
N ALA A 55 4.67 -3.24 6.80
CA ALA A 55 6.11 -3.12 7.09
C ALA A 55 6.45 -3.68 8.49
N LYS A 56 5.63 -3.38 9.50
CA LYS A 56 5.79 -3.97 10.84
C LYS A 56 5.66 -5.50 10.80
N ASN A 57 4.67 -6.03 10.08
CA ASN A 57 4.54 -7.49 9.90
C ASN A 57 5.79 -8.08 9.23
N TYR A 58 6.27 -7.44 8.17
CA TYR A 58 7.50 -7.84 7.48
C TYR A 58 8.71 -7.87 8.42
N ASP A 59 8.92 -6.82 9.21
CA ASP A 59 10.04 -6.73 10.16
C ASP A 59 9.99 -7.84 11.21
N ILE A 60 8.79 -8.21 11.69
CA ILE A 60 8.60 -9.32 12.63
C ILE A 60 8.98 -10.65 11.96
N LEU A 61 8.49 -10.92 10.76
CA LEU A 61 8.80 -12.17 10.03
C LEU A 61 10.29 -12.25 9.68
N TRP A 62 10.90 -11.13 9.26
CA TRP A 62 12.32 -11.04 8.98
C TRP A 62 13.16 -11.38 10.22
N LYS A 63 12.83 -10.82 11.39
CA LYS A 63 13.54 -11.10 12.65
C LYS A 63 13.42 -12.56 13.08
N LEU A 64 12.28 -13.20 12.83
CA LEU A 64 12.00 -14.58 13.22
C LEU A 64 12.71 -15.61 12.36
N VAL A 65 12.93 -15.28 11.08
CA VAL A 65 13.57 -16.16 10.11
C VAL A 65 15.07 -15.88 10.00
N ASN A 66 15.48 -14.62 10.10
CA ASN A 66 16.86 -14.14 10.00
C ASN A 66 17.62 -14.79 8.81
N ASP A 67 18.76 -15.45 9.06
CA ASP A 67 19.58 -16.16 8.07
C ASP A 67 19.04 -17.56 7.74
N GLU A 68 18.07 -18.06 8.50
CA GLU A 68 17.39 -19.31 8.18
C GLU A 68 16.38 -19.10 7.05
N LYS A 69 15.90 -20.19 6.43
CA LYS A 69 14.83 -20.11 5.41
C LYS A 69 13.42 -20.30 5.99
N LYS A 70 13.32 -20.76 7.23
CA LYS A 70 12.05 -21.12 7.88
C LYS A 70 12.14 -21.02 9.40
N SER A 71 11.00 -20.75 10.04
CA SER A 71 10.87 -20.72 11.51
C SER A 71 9.49 -21.21 11.92
N ILE A 72 9.34 -21.74 13.15
CA ILE A 72 8.03 -22.10 13.74
C ILE A 72 7.88 -21.30 15.03
N VAL A 73 6.77 -20.58 15.16
CA VAL A 73 6.59 -19.59 16.22
C VAL A 73 5.17 -19.67 16.78
N HIS A 74 5.07 -19.54 18.10
CA HIS A 74 3.80 -19.54 18.81
C HIS A 74 2.97 -18.29 18.45
N LYS A 75 1.66 -18.46 18.32
CA LYS A 75 0.69 -17.40 18.00
C LYS A 75 0.74 -16.24 18.99
N GLU A 76 0.91 -16.55 20.27
CA GLU A 76 1.00 -15.52 21.32
C GLU A 76 2.27 -14.68 21.21
N TYR A 77 3.39 -15.27 20.77
CA TYR A 77 4.61 -14.50 20.51
C TYR A 77 4.40 -13.48 19.38
N LEU A 78 3.82 -13.93 18.26
CA LEU A 78 3.47 -13.06 17.14
C LEU A 78 2.50 -11.95 17.58
N SER A 79 1.48 -12.32 18.36
CA SER A 79 0.51 -11.37 18.90
C SER A 79 1.16 -10.34 19.84
N GLY A 80 2.07 -10.78 20.72
CA GLY A 80 2.83 -9.93 21.64
C GLY A 80 3.79 -8.99 20.92
N ALA A 81 4.38 -9.42 19.79
CA ALA A 81 5.15 -8.54 18.89
C ALA A 81 4.26 -7.53 18.14
N GLY A 82 2.93 -7.70 18.20
CA GLY A 82 1.94 -6.90 17.51
C GLY A 82 1.86 -7.19 16.02
N PHE A 83 2.03 -8.46 15.64
CA PHE A 83 1.77 -8.98 14.31
C PHE A 83 0.27 -8.98 14.02
N LEU A 84 -0.12 -8.58 12.82
CA LEU A 84 -1.52 -8.53 12.38
C LEU A 84 -1.80 -9.65 11.35
N PHE A 85 -2.38 -10.76 11.81
CA PHE A 85 -2.67 -11.94 10.97
C PHE A 85 -3.66 -11.69 9.84
N ASN A 86 -4.51 -10.68 9.97
CA ASN A 86 -5.48 -10.30 8.92
C ASN A 86 -4.88 -9.35 7.88
N LEU A 87 -3.59 -9.04 7.96
CA LEU A 87 -2.91 -8.12 7.07
C LEU A 87 -1.80 -8.83 6.29
N TYR A 88 -2.12 -9.15 5.05
CA TYR A 88 -1.30 -9.89 4.10
C TYR A 88 -1.44 -9.30 2.69
N THR A 89 -0.45 -9.54 1.83
CA THR A 89 -0.48 -9.12 0.42
C THR A 89 -1.20 -10.13 -0.45
N THR A 90 -1.07 -11.42 -0.13
CA THR A 90 -1.64 -12.54 -0.88
C THR A 90 -2.13 -13.60 0.09
N ALA A 91 -3.18 -14.33 -0.28
CA ALA A 91 -3.58 -15.57 0.40
C ALA A 91 -4.06 -16.59 -0.63
N TYR A 92 -3.71 -17.85 -0.42
CA TYR A 92 -4.15 -18.95 -1.27
C TYR A 92 -4.28 -20.25 -0.46
N LYS A 93 -5.05 -21.19 -0.98
CA LYS A 93 -5.23 -22.51 -0.38
C LYS A 93 -4.33 -23.53 -1.09
N THR A 94 -3.63 -24.37 -0.34
CA THR A 94 -2.84 -25.48 -0.90
C THR A 94 -3.73 -26.66 -1.24
N GLU A 95 -3.21 -27.60 -2.04
CA GLU A 95 -3.90 -28.86 -2.36
C GLU A 95 -4.22 -29.68 -1.10
N GLU A 96 -3.33 -29.63 -0.11
CA GLU A 96 -3.50 -30.24 1.23
C GLU A 96 -4.56 -29.53 2.10
N GLY A 97 -5.12 -28.41 1.62
CA GLY A 97 -6.20 -27.68 2.28
C GLY A 97 -5.75 -26.55 3.22
N ASN A 98 -4.44 -26.36 3.40
CA ASN A 98 -3.89 -25.31 4.27
C ASN A 98 -4.06 -23.93 3.62
N ILE A 99 -4.42 -22.92 4.41
CA ILE A 99 -4.44 -21.53 3.96
C ILE A 99 -3.06 -20.93 4.22
N VAL A 100 -2.41 -20.47 3.16
CA VAL A 100 -1.12 -19.78 3.21
C VAL A 100 -1.35 -18.30 3.00
N TYR A 101 -0.74 -17.50 3.87
CA TYR A 101 -0.75 -16.05 3.82
C TYR A 101 0.64 -15.54 3.47
N GLU A 102 0.72 -14.41 2.78
CA GLU A 102 1.99 -13.83 2.34
C GLU A 102 2.14 -12.37 2.76
N VAL A 103 3.36 -11.96 3.14
CA VAL A 103 3.76 -10.57 3.36
C VAL A 103 5.12 -10.36 2.70
N TYR A 104 5.15 -9.67 1.55
CA TYR A 104 6.38 -9.27 0.86
C TYR A 104 7.46 -10.37 0.78
N GLY A 105 7.11 -11.52 0.19
CA GLY A 105 8.02 -12.66 0.04
C GLY A 105 8.07 -13.60 1.24
N PHE A 106 7.54 -13.23 2.41
CA PHE A 106 7.36 -14.18 3.51
C PHE A 106 6.02 -14.87 3.43
N LYS A 107 6.02 -16.20 3.53
CA LYS A 107 4.82 -17.02 3.67
C LYS A 107 4.65 -17.45 5.11
N TYR A 108 3.44 -17.43 5.62
CA TYR A 108 3.11 -18.01 6.90
C TYR A 108 1.79 -18.78 6.84
N TYR A 109 1.73 -19.88 7.56
CA TYR A 109 0.53 -20.69 7.69
C TYR A 109 0.51 -21.39 9.04
N GLN A 110 -0.69 -21.70 9.50
CA GLN A 110 -0.90 -22.33 10.78
C GLN A 110 -0.55 -23.82 10.68
N THR A 111 0.31 -24.33 11.55
CA THR A 111 0.67 -25.77 11.60
C THR A 111 -0.16 -26.55 12.60
N ASP A 112 -0.59 -25.89 13.66
CA ASP A 112 -1.48 -26.40 14.70
C ASP A 112 -2.23 -25.24 15.36
N ILE A 113 -3.04 -25.49 16.38
CA ILE A 113 -3.86 -24.45 17.02
C ILE A 113 -3.04 -23.26 17.58
N ASN A 114 -1.78 -23.49 17.89
CA ASN A 114 -0.90 -22.60 18.63
C ASN A 114 0.28 -22.09 17.82
N ASN A 115 0.70 -22.76 16.75
CA ASN A 115 1.92 -22.43 16.03
C ASN A 115 1.68 -22.04 14.57
N TYR A 116 2.52 -21.12 14.11
CA TYR A 116 2.65 -20.72 12.71
C TYR A 116 4.03 -21.09 12.22
N LYS A 117 4.08 -21.67 11.02
CA LYS A 117 5.33 -21.81 10.28
C LYS A 117 5.49 -20.64 9.34
N ILE A 118 6.68 -20.05 9.36
CA ILE A 118 7.09 -18.91 8.53
C ILE A 118 8.17 -19.41 7.58
N ILE A 119 8.10 -19.00 6.32
CA ILE A 119 9.05 -19.36 5.26
C ILE A 119 9.38 -18.09 4.48
N LYS A 120 10.67 -17.84 4.25
CA LYS A 120 11.12 -16.78 3.35
C LYS A 120 11.18 -17.34 1.93
N SER A 121 10.43 -16.73 1.01
CA SER A 121 10.55 -17.01 -0.41
C SER A 121 11.84 -16.39 -0.93
N GLU A 122 12.55 -17.10 -1.79
CA GLU A 122 13.75 -16.60 -2.49
C GLU A 122 13.42 -15.45 -3.45
#